data_AF-A0A392PGA5-F1
#
_entry.id   AF-A0A392PGA5-F1
#
_cell.length_a   1.000
_cell.length_b   1.000
_cell.length_c   1.000
_cell.angle_alpha   90.00
_cell.angle_beta   90.00
_cell.angle_gamma   90.00
#
_symmetry.space_group_name_H-M   'P 1'
#
loop_
_entity.id
_entity.type
_entity.pdbx_description
1 polymer ?
#
loop_
_entity_poly.entity_id
_entity_poly.type
_entity_poly.pdbx_seq_one_letter_code
_entity_poly.pdbx_strand_id
1 'polypeptide(L)'
;MLTWIVIGVRWWVIINHYTVGYFPATLFTNLKAADEVGWGGGTIAISVPNPPMASGYFPDGDFYHAVYFINIGYKNAPTSADIEPAKSSIHENTDAPNCYGVKYYENSRFGKQALQFGV
;
A
#
# COMPACT_ATOMS: atom_id res chain seq x y z
N MET A 1 5.76 10.31 0.10
CA MET A 1 4.71 9.57 0.82
C MET A 1 3.38 10.02 0.25
N LEU A 2 2.65 9.12 -0.40
CA LEU A 2 1.30 9.41 -0.91
C LEU A 2 0.34 9.24 0.26
N THR A 3 -0.36 10.30 0.65
CA THR A 3 -1.25 10.25 1.82
C THR A 3 -2.67 10.54 1.35
N TRP A 4 -3.51 9.51 1.32
CA TRP A 4 -4.95 9.69 1.15
C TRP A 4 -5.53 10.18 2.46
N ILE A 5 -6.18 11.35 2.45
CA ILE A 5 -6.87 11.90 3.62
C ILE A 5 -8.36 11.89 3.31
N VAL A 6 -9.11 11.07 4.04
CA VAL A 6 -10.57 11.01 3.97
C VAL A 6 -11.15 11.95 5.04
N ILE A 7 -11.96 12.93 4.62
CA ILE A 7 -12.72 13.78 5.54
C ILE A 7 -14.21 13.60 5.22
N GLY A 8 -14.85 12.60 5.84
CA GLY A 8 -16.23 12.21 5.51
C GLY A 8 -16.35 11.69 4.07
N VAL A 9 -17.43 12.03 3.37
CA VAL A 9 -17.67 11.58 1.97
C VAL A 9 -16.88 12.41 0.93
N ARG A 10 -15.99 13.29 1.37
CA ARG A 10 -15.24 14.22 0.53
C ARG A 10 -13.85 13.65 0.27
N TRP A 11 -13.61 13.23 -0.97
CA TRP A 11 -12.36 12.63 -1.39
C TRP A 11 -11.37 13.73 -1.84
N TRP A 12 -10.19 13.76 -1.23
CA TRP A 12 -9.12 14.69 -1.59
C TRP A 12 -7.84 13.92 -1.87
N VAL A 13 -7.15 14.28 -2.95
CA VAL A 13 -5.81 13.77 -3.26
C VAL A 13 -4.80 14.83 -2.83
N ILE A 14 -3.91 14.48 -1.90
CA ILE A 14 -2.84 15.37 -1.42
C ILE A 14 -1.50 14.67 -1.59
N ILE A 15 -0.55 15.34 -2.25
CA ILE A 15 0.80 14.83 -2.50
C ILE A 15 1.78 15.87 -2.00
N ASN A 16 2.65 15.52 -1.05
CA ASN A 16 3.65 16.44 -0.47
C ASN A 16 3.04 17.79 -0.03
N HIS A 17 1.89 17.75 0.66
CA HIS A 17 1.12 18.93 1.09
C HIS A 17 0.46 19.76 -0.02
N TYR A 18 0.60 19.36 -1.29
CA TYR A 18 -0.14 19.97 -2.39
C TYR A 18 -1.45 19.24 -2.63
N THR A 19 -2.56 19.98 -2.64
CA THR A 19 -3.88 19.43 -2.98
C THR A 19 -3.97 19.30 -4.49
N VAL A 20 -4.02 18.06 -4.99
CA VAL A 20 -4.15 17.75 -6.42
C VAL A 20 -5.58 17.99 -6.90
N GLY A 21 -6.58 17.67 -6.07
CA GLY A 21 -7.98 17.91 -6.41
C GLY A 21 -8.99 17.30 -5.45
N TYR A 22 -10.23 17.78 -5.60
CA TYR A 22 -11.41 17.28 -4.92
C TYR A 22 -12.20 16.33 -5.82
N PHE A 23 -12.65 15.22 -5.27
CA PHE A 23 -13.52 14.27 -5.93
C PHE A 23 -14.86 14.19 -5.17
N PRO A 24 -15.99 14.56 -5.80
CA PRO A 24 -17.30 14.58 -5.15
C PRO A 24 -17.77 13.20 -4.66
N ALA A 25 -18.26 13.18 -3.42
CA ALA A 25 -19.02 12.09 -2.81
C ALA A 25 -20.06 11.44 -3.73
N THR A 26 -20.78 12.28 -4.49
CA THR A 26 -21.92 11.91 -5.32
C THR A 26 -21.53 11.06 -6.52
N LEU A 27 -20.26 11.09 -6.93
CA LEU A 27 -19.74 10.22 -8.00
C LEU A 27 -19.49 8.80 -7.50
N PHE A 28 -19.40 8.59 -6.18
CA PHE A 28 -19.05 7.32 -5.57
C PHE A 28 -20.09 6.92 -4.52
N THR A 29 -21.29 6.55 -4.98
CA THR A 29 -22.42 6.17 -4.11
C THR A 29 -22.12 4.97 -3.20
N ASN A 30 -21.16 4.14 -3.57
CA ASN A 30 -20.76 2.93 -2.85
C ASN A 30 -19.50 3.13 -1.97
N LEU A 31 -18.86 4.30 -1.99
CA LEU A 31 -17.66 4.61 -1.19
C LEU A 31 -18.01 5.61 -0.08
N LYS A 32 -18.82 5.16 0.89
CA LYS A 32 -19.25 6.00 2.03
C LYS A 32 -18.13 6.24 3.04
N ALA A 33 -17.18 5.32 3.13
CA ALA A 33 -15.97 5.38 3.95
C ALA A 33 -14.86 4.58 3.26
N ALA A 34 -13.62 4.77 3.69
CA ALA A 34 -12.53 3.86 3.34
C ALA A 34 -12.63 2.61 4.23
N ASP A 35 -12.82 1.44 3.62
CA ASP A 35 -12.88 0.15 4.32
C ASP A 35 -11.54 -0.59 4.30
N GLU A 36 -10.69 -0.29 3.32
CA GLU A 36 -9.40 -0.96 3.13
C GLU A 36 -8.31 0.05 2.80
N VAL A 37 -7.09 -0.24 3.25
CA VAL A 37 -5.87 0.49 2.90
C VAL A 37 -4.86 -0.51 2.38
N GLY A 38 -4.15 -0.14 1.31
CA GLY A 38 -3.20 -1.02 0.64
C GLY A 38 -1.83 -0.38 0.53
N TRP A 39 -0.80 -1.22 0.66
CA TRP A 39 0.58 -0.88 0.33
C TRP A 39 1.08 -1.91 -0.67
N GLY A 40 1.91 -1.50 -1.61
CA GLY A 40 2.47 -2.41 -2.59
C GLY A 40 2.99 -1.70 -3.83
N GLY A 41 3.11 -2.46 -4.91
CA GLY A 41 3.54 -2.00 -6.22
C GLY A 41 2.76 -2.71 -7.32
N GLY A 42 2.84 -2.15 -8.52
CA GLY A 42 2.22 -2.70 -9.71
C GLY A 42 3.13 -2.44 -10.91
N THR A 43 3.08 -3.34 -11.89
CA THR A 43 3.68 -3.10 -13.20
C THR A 43 2.60 -3.24 -14.25
N ILE A 44 2.69 -2.45 -15.32
CA ILE A 44 1.79 -2.53 -16.45
C ILE A 44 2.60 -2.62 -17.74
N ALA A 45 2.26 -3.58 -18.58
CA ALA A 45 2.80 -3.73 -19.91
C ALA A 45 1.68 -4.09 -20.88
N ILE A 46 1.73 -3.54 -22.10
CA ILE A 46 0.76 -3.83 -23.16
C ILE A 46 1.52 -4.53 -24.29
N SER A 47 1.07 -5.73 -24.64
CA SER A 47 1.62 -6.56 -25.73
C SER A 47 3.08 -7.03 -25.56
N VAL A 48 3.65 -6.91 -24.36
CA VAL A 48 4.97 -7.46 -23.99
C VAL A 48 4.90 -8.04 -22.57
N PRO A 49 5.81 -8.96 -22.19
CA PRO A 49 5.89 -9.44 -20.81
C PRO A 49 5.98 -8.28 -19.83
N ASN A 50 5.28 -8.40 -18.70
CA ASN A 50 5.39 -7.40 -17.65
C ASN A 50 6.85 -7.25 -17.19
N PRO A 51 7.32 -6.02 -16.94
CA PRO A 51 8.68 -5.81 -16.51
C PRO A 51 8.88 -6.42 -15.11
N PRO A 52 10.14 -6.70 -14.73
CA PRO A 52 10.46 -7.03 -13.37
C PRO A 52 9.99 -5.93 -12.41
N MET A 53 9.36 -6.31 -11.29
CA MET A 53 8.94 -5.39 -10.24
C MET A 53 10.05 -5.21 -9.22
N ALA A 54 10.44 -3.95 -9.02
CA ALA A 54 11.43 -3.56 -8.03
C ALA A 54 12.83 -4.17 -8.25
N SER A 55 13.38 -4.91 -7.28
CA SER A 55 14.79 -5.35 -7.30
C SER A 55 15.05 -6.66 -8.06
N GLY A 56 14.01 -7.33 -8.57
CA GLY A 56 14.20 -8.61 -9.25
C GLY A 56 14.26 -9.83 -8.31
N TYR A 57 13.88 -9.66 -7.04
CA TYR A 57 13.85 -10.73 -6.05
C TYR A 57 12.47 -10.90 -5.42
N PHE A 58 12.06 -12.17 -5.25
CA PHE A 58 10.91 -12.54 -4.42
C PHE A 58 11.12 -12.18 -2.95
N PRO A 59 10.04 -11.92 -2.19
CA PRO A 59 10.12 -11.69 -0.75
C PRO A 59 10.56 -12.97 -0.01
N ASP A 60 11.85 -13.02 0.30
CA ASP A 60 12.56 -14.10 0.95
C ASP A 60 12.82 -13.84 2.45
N GLY A 61 12.49 -12.65 2.95
CA GLY A 61 12.77 -12.19 4.30
C GLY A 61 14.13 -11.51 4.46
N ASP A 62 14.95 -11.46 3.41
CA ASP A 62 16.15 -10.65 3.37
C ASP A 62 15.83 -9.27 2.78
N PHE A 63 15.84 -8.26 3.64
CA PHE A 63 15.53 -6.88 3.27
C PHE A 63 16.62 -6.21 2.43
N TYR A 64 17.77 -6.86 2.23
CA TYR A 64 18.77 -6.39 1.28
C TYR A 64 18.54 -6.92 -0.15
N HIS A 65 17.66 -7.91 -0.33
CA HIS A 65 17.35 -8.50 -1.64
C HIS A 65 16.08 -7.90 -2.25
N ALA A 66 14.93 -8.12 -1.62
CA ALA A 66 13.64 -7.65 -2.11
C ALA A 66 13.37 -6.21 -1.68
N VAL A 67 12.64 -5.43 -2.49
CA VAL A 67 12.22 -4.09 -2.07
C VAL A 67 11.22 -4.18 -0.94
N TYR A 68 11.21 -3.15 -0.09
CA TYR A 68 10.38 -3.13 1.09
C TYR A 68 9.83 -1.76 1.45
N PHE A 69 8.70 -1.77 2.13
CA PHE A 69 8.23 -0.67 2.98
C PHE A 69 8.36 -1.08 4.45
N ILE A 70 8.74 -0.15 5.31
CA ILE A 70 8.86 -0.35 6.76
C ILE A 70 8.11 0.75 7.51
N ASN A 71 7.71 0.43 8.75
CA ASN A 71 6.89 1.28 9.61
C ASN A 71 5.57 1.67 8.92
N ILE A 72 4.94 0.70 8.26
CA ILE A 72 3.64 0.93 7.62
C ILE A 72 2.54 1.08 8.68
N GLY A 73 1.65 2.03 8.43
CA GLY A 73 0.55 2.37 9.33
C GLY A 73 -0.46 3.27 8.64
N TYR A 74 -1.62 3.43 9.26
CA TYR A 74 -2.71 4.25 8.73
C TYR A 74 -3.35 5.10 9.83
N LYS A 75 -4.10 6.13 9.44
CA LYS A 75 -4.89 6.95 10.36
C LYS A 75 -6.38 6.78 10.08
N ASN A 76 -7.16 6.59 11.13
CA ASN A 76 -8.62 6.53 11.04
C ASN A 76 -9.28 7.91 11.21
N ALA A 77 -8.54 8.92 11.70
CA ALA A 77 -8.99 10.29 11.79
C ALA A 77 -7.81 11.28 11.63
N PRO A 78 -8.05 12.53 11.19
CA PRO A 78 -6.97 13.49 10.92
C PRO A 78 -6.03 13.74 12.10
N THR A 79 -6.57 13.69 13.32
CA THR A 79 -5.85 13.95 14.57
C THR A 79 -5.46 12.68 15.33
N SER A 80 -5.74 11.48 14.78
CA SER A 80 -5.37 10.24 15.44
C SER A 80 -3.85 10.01 15.38
N ALA A 81 -3.38 9.20 16.33
CA ALA A 81 -2.09 8.55 16.18
C ALA A 81 -2.10 7.62 14.96
N ASP A 82 -0.91 7.30 14.45
CA ASP A 82 -0.75 6.25 13.45
C ASP A 82 -1.08 4.90 14.08
N ILE A 83 -1.89 4.12 13.36
CA ILE A 83 -2.31 2.79 13.76
C ILE A 83 -1.46 1.78 13.00
N GLU A 84 -0.78 0.94 13.76
CA GLU A 84 -0.04 -0.20 13.25
C GLU A 84 -1.03 -1.31 12.85
N PRO A 85 -1.01 -1.83 11.61
CA PRO A 85 -1.92 -2.90 11.20
C PRO A 85 -1.58 -4.21 11.93
N ALA A 86 -2.60 -4.85 12.49
CA ALA A 86 -2.48 -6.19 13.05
C ALA A 86 -2.39 -7.22 11.92
N LYS A 87 -1.50 -8.22 12.05
CA LYS A 87 -1.36 -9.30 11.06
C LYS A 87 -2.65 -10.01 10.68
N SER A 88 -3.58 -10.18 11.63
CA SER A 88 -4.89 -10.80 11.37
C SER A 88 -5.77 -9.99 10.41
N SER A 89 -5.48 -8.71 10.24
CA SER A 89 -6.21 -7.78 9.38
C SER A 89 -5.48 -7.52 8.05
N ILE A 90 -4.35 -8.18 7.81
CA ILE A 90 -3.58 -8.06 6.57
C ILE A 90 -3.99 -9.16 5.61
N HIS A 91 -4.22 -8.78 4.36
CA HIS A 91 -4.40 -9.70 3.25
C HIS A 91 -3.31 -9.50 2.21
N GLU A 92 -2.48 -10.52 2.01
CA GLU A 92 -1.43 -10.54 0.99
C GLU A 92 -2.04 -10.90 -0.37
N ASN A 93 -1.99 -9.98 -1.32
CA ASN A 93 -2.63 -10.13 -2.64
C ASN A 93 -1.63 -9.96 -3.77
N THR A 94 -1.72 -10.84 -4.77
CA THR A 94 -0.99 -10.74 -6.03
C THR A 94 -1.90 -11.23 -7.16
N ASP A 95 -1.90 -10.50 -8.26
CA ASP A 95 -2.64 -10.79 -9.49
C ASP A 95 -2.00 -11.92 -10.30
N ALA A 96 -0.68 -12.10 -10.20
CA ALA A 96 0.06 -13.19 -10.81
C ALA A 96 1.04 -13.82 -9.80
N PRO A 97 0.58 -14.74 -8.94
CA PRO A 97 1.38 -15.32 -7.84
C PRO A 97 2.61 -16.13 -8.27
N ASN A 98 2.67 -16.56 -9.53
CA ASN A 98 3.83 -17.24 -10.08
C ASN A 98 4.92 -16.27 -10.57
N CYS A 99 4.58 -14.99 -10.73
CA CYS A 99 5.46 -13.96 -11.27
C CYS A 99 5.83 -12.91 -10.23
N TYR A 100 4.96 -12.65 -9.26
CA TYR A 100 5.15 -11.64 -8.23
C TYR A 100 4.90 -12.24 -6.86
N GLY A 101 5.65 -11.75 -5.87
CA GLY A 101 5.44 -12.08 -4.48
C GLY A 101 5.21 -10.84 -3.63
N VAL A 102 4.40 -10.99 -2.59
CA VAL A 102 4.23 -10.02 -1.52
C VAL A 102 4.21 -10.75 -0.19
N LYS A 103 4.88 -10.22 0.84
CA LYS A 103 4.85 -10.75 2.20
C LYS A 103 4.90 -9.66 3.25
N TYR A 104 4.12 -9.85 4.30
CA TYR A 104 4.06 -9.00 5.46
C TYR A 104 4.83 -9.62 6.64
N TYR A 105 5.57 -8.77 7.35
CA TYR A 105 6.39 -9.12 8.50
C TYR A 105 6.09 -8.18 9.67
N GLU A 106 5.82 -8.77 10.83
CA GLU A 106 5.73 -8.05 12.11
C GLU A 106 7.07 -8.12 12.85
N ASN A 107 7.42 -7.03 13.54
CA ASN A 107 8.59 -6.91 14.39
C ASN A 107 9.90 -7.31 13.67
N SER A 108 10.03 -6.91 12.41
CA SER A 108 11.27 -7.11 11.66
C SER A 108 12.40 -6.24 12.24
N ARG A 109 13.66 -6.62 11.99
CA ARG A 109 14.82 -5.82 12.39
C ARG A 109 14.86 -4.43 11.75
N PHE A 110 14.14 -4.24 10.64
CA PHE A 110 14.14 -3.00 9.85
C PHE A 110 12.94 -2.09 10.17
N GLY A 111 11.93 -2.61 10.86
CA GLY A 111 10.72 -1.88 11.21
C GLY A 111 9.66 -2.78 11.83
N LYS A 112 8.78 -2.18 12.63
CA LYS A 112 7.74 -2.93 13.36
C LYS A 112 6.71 -3.56 12.43
N GLN A 113 6.34 -2.88 11.36
CA GLN A 113 5.46 -3.38 10.32
C GLN A 113 6.15 -3.22 8.98
N ALA A 114 6.37 -4.33 8.30
CA ALA A 114 7.18 -4.37 7.11
C ALA A 114 6.48 -5.17 6.00
N LEU A 115 6.60 -4.68 4.78
CA LEU A 115 6.06 -5.29 3.57
C LEU A 115 7.20 -5.47 2.59
N GLN A 116 7.47 -6.69 2.16
CA GLN A 116 8.34 -6.97 1.01
C GLN A 116 7.50 -7.31 -0.21
N PHE A 117 7.95 -6.89 -1.39
CA PHE A 117 7.31 -7.25 -2.65
C PHE A 117 8.33 -7.28 -3.80
N GLY A 118 8.04 -8.01 -4.87
CA GLY A 118 8.96 -8.15 -6.00
C GLY A 118 8.57 -9.23 -7.00
N VAL A 119 9.50 -9.56 -7.89
CA VAL A 119 9.44 -10.58 -8.96
C VAL A 119 10.57 -11.58 -8.86
#